data_AF-A0A0X8D3N2-F1
#
_entry.id   AF-A0A0X8D3N2-F1
#
_cell.length_a   1.000
_cell.length_b   1.000
_cell.length_c   1.000
_cell.angle_alpha   90.00
_cell.angle_beta   90.00
_cell.angle_gamma   90.00
#
_symmetry.space_group_name_H-M   'P 1'
#
loop_
_entity.id
_entity.type
_entity.pdbx_description
1 polymer ?
#
loop_
_entity_poly.entity_id
_entity_poly.type
_entity_poly.pdbx_seq_one_letter_code
_entity_poly.pdbx_strand_id
1 'polypeptide(L)'
;MEKVCRLLGVHKSTFYRQKAKATFVRPKQAVIQEKVRVLCQQHPTYGYRRIWALLKRQGIEVNQKTVYSVMKAEGLTQKQKRYEAKRTYQPVDFQINSSN
;
A
#
# COMPACT_ATOMS: atom_id res chain seq x y z
N MET A 1 -35.04 4.42 -10.47
CA MET A 1 -33.68 3.88 -10.77
C MET A 1 -33.67 2.76 -11.81
N GLU A 2 -34.80 2.14 -12.13
CA GLU A 2 -34.88 1.03 -13.10
C GLU A 2 -34.54 1.45 -14.54
N LYS A 3 -35.04 2.62 -14.98
CA LYS A 3 -34.68 3.21 -16.29
C LYS A 3 -33.19 3.47 -16.43
N VAL A 4 -32.55 4.00 -15.39
CA VAL A 4 -31.10 4.29 -15.36
C VAL A 4 -30.28 3.01 -15.44
N CYS A 5 -30.65 1.97 -14.67
CA CYS A 5 -29.97 0.67 -14.71
C CYS A 5 -30.10 0.01 -16.09
N ARG A 6 -31.28 0.09 -16.72
CA ARG A 6 -31.51 -0.41 -18.09
C ARG A 6 -30.68 0.34 -19.13
N LEU A 7 -30.57 1.67 -19.00
CA LEU A 7 -29.80 2.51 -19.91
C LEU A 7 -28.28 2.30 -19.77
N LEU A 8 -27.80 2.03 -18.55
CA LEU A 8 -26.40 1.72 -18.25
C LEU A 8 -26.04 0.23 -18.44
N GLY A 9 -26.98 -0.62 -18.84
CA GLY A 9 -26.76 -2.06 -19.04
C GLY A 9 -26.44 -2.85 -17.76
N VAL A 10 -26.79 -2.32 -16.58
CA VAL A 10 -26.49 -2.95 -15.29
C VAL A 10 -27.75 -3.57 -14.69
N HIS A 11 -27.67 -4.80 -14.20
CA HIS A 11 -28.80 -5.40 -13.47
C HIS A 11 -29.13 -4.62 -12.20
N LYS A 12 -30.44 -4.45 -11.93
CA LYS A 12 -30.97 -3.75 -10.74
C LYS A 12 -30.35 -4.28 -9.44
N SER A 13 -30.24 -5.59 -9.30
CA SER A 13 -29.64 -6.24 -8.12
C SER A 13 -28.16 -5.88 -7.93
N THR A 14 -27.40 -5.72 -9.02
CA THR A 14 -26.00 -5.29 -8.97
C THR A 14 -25.87 -3.84 -8.53
N PHE A 15 -26.73 -2.95 -9.02
CA PHE A 15 -26.75 -1.56 -8.58
C PHE A 15 -27.02 -1.44 -7.08
N TYR A 16 -28.07 -2.09 -6.56
CA TYR A 16 -28.38 -2.02 -5.13
C TYR A 16 -27.33 -2.70 -4.26
N ARG A 17 -26.72 -3.80 -4.72
CA ARG A 17 -25.60 -4.45 -4.02
C ARG A 17 -24.38 -3.54 -3.92
N GLN A 18 -24.01 -2.86 -5.01
CA GLN A 18 -22.92 -1.88 -5.00
C GLN A 18 -23.25 -0.68 -4.11
N LYS A 19 -24.48 -0.16 -4.19
CA LYS A 19 -24.94 0.93 -3.34
C LYS A 19 -24.86 0.56 -1.85
N ALA A 20 -25.39 -0.61 -1.48
CA ALA A 20 -25.30 -1.12 -0.12
C ALA A 20 -23.84 -1.25 0.34
N LYS A 21 -22.95 -1.77 -0.52
CA LYS A 21 -21.51 -1.87 -0.21
C LYS A 21 -20.84 -0.50 -0.03
N ALA A 22 -21.23 0.50 -0.82
CA ALA A 22 -20.70 1.86 -0.74
C ALA A 22 -21.18 2.60 0.52
N THR A 23 -22.44 2.39 0.92
CA THR A 23 -23.01 2.97 2.15
C THR A 23 -22.53 2.24 3.41
N PHE A 24 -22.23 0.94 3.31
CA PHE A 24 -21.83 0.11 4.44
C PHE A 24 -20.33 0.23 4.74
N VAL A 25 -19.91 1.40 5.23
CA VAL A 25 -18.62 1.54 5.90
C VAL A 25 -18.79 1.06 7.33
N ARG A 26 -18.21 -0.09 7.68
CA ARG A 26 -18.24 -0.57 9.07
C ARG A 26 -17.56 0.49 9.96
N PRO A 27 -18.12 0.87 11.11
CA PRO A 27 -17.52 1.88 11.99
C PRO A 27 -16.09 1.51 12.41
N LYS A 28 -15.80 0.22 12.64
CA LYS A 28 -14.43 -0.29 12.85
C LYS A 28 -13.48 0.00 11.69
N GLN A 29 -13.96 -0.03 10.45
CA GLN A 29 -13.15 0.24 9.25
C GLN A 29 -12.74 1.72 9.18
N ALA A 30 -13.66 2.64 9.48
CA ALA A 30 -13.38 4.08 9.49
C ALA A 30 -12.33 4.43 10.56
N VAL A 31 -12.44 3.86 11.76
CA VAL A 31 -11.43 4.06 12.83
C VAL A 31 -10.05 3.54 12.41
N ILE A 32 -9.99 2.39 11.73
CA ILE A 32 -8.74 1.85 11.20
C ILE A 32 -8.14 2.78 10.14
N GLN A 33 -8.96 3.30 9.22
CA GLN A 33 -8.51 4.23 8.18
C GLN A 33 -7.91 5.49 8.78
N GLU A 34 -8.58 6.09 9.76
CA GLU A 34 -8.09 7.30 10.43
C GLU A 34 -6.75 7.04 11.14
N LYS A 35 -6.63 5.91 11.86
CA LYS A 35 -5.35 5.55 12.50
C LYS A 35 -4.23 5.34 11.50
N VAL A 36 -4.51 4.69 10.37
CA VAL A 36 -3.52 4.50 9.29
C VAL A 36 -3.08 5.85 8.74
N ARG A 37 -4.01 6.78 8.51
CA ARG A 37 -3.74 8.14 8.04
C ARG A 37 -2.85 8.90 9.01
N VAL A 38 -3.18 8.91 10.30
CA VAL A 38 -2.38 9.57 11.35
C VAL A 38 -0.95 9.02 11.37
N LEU A 39 -0.79 7.68 11.34
CA LEU A 39 0.54 7.07 11.31
C LEU A 39 1.34 7.38 10.05
N CYS A 40 0.67 7.49 8.89
CA CYS A 40 1.34 7.89 7.64
C CYS A 40 1.79 9.35 7.68
N GLN A 41 1.02 10.24 8.30
CA GLN A 41 1.41 11.64 8.49
C GLN A 41 2.59 11.79 9.47
N GLN A 42 2.60 11.00 10.55
CA GLN A 42 3.72 10.97 11.50
C GLN A 42 5.00 10.35 10.92
N HIS A 43 4.84 9.40 9.99
CA HIS A 43 5.95 8.67 9.39
C HIS A 43 5.88 8.67 7.85
N PRO A 44 6.16 9.81 7.18
CA PRO A 44 5.98 9.96 5.73
C PRO A 44 6.85 9.00 4.90
N THR A 45 8.00 8.57 5.42
CA THR A 45 8.91 7.64 4.74
C THR A 45 8.48 6.17 4.87
N TYR A 46 7.49 5.85 5.72
CA TYR A 46 7.13 4.46 6.02
C TYR A 46 6.18 3.87 4.98
N GLY A 47 6.50 2.67 4.51
CA GLY A 47 5.59 1.87 3.70
C GLY A 47 4.59 1.09 4.56
N TYR A 48 3.57 0.53 3.90
CA TYR A 48 2.47 -0.20 4.55
C TYR A 48 2.91 -1.32 5.49
N ARG A 49 4.04 -1.98 5.24
CA ARG A 49 4.62 -3.00 6.12
C ARG A 49 5.00 -2.43 7.49
N ARG A 50 5.62 -1.24 7.52
CA ARG A 50 6.02 -0.57 8.77
C ARG A 50 4.80 -0.01 9.50
N ILE A 51 3.87 0.59 8.78
CA ILE A 51 2.61 1.08 9.36
C ILE A 51 1.81 -0.06 9.99
N TRP A 52 1.70 -1.21 9.31
CA TRP A 52 1.07 -2.41 9.86
C TRP A 52 1.76 -2.90 11.14
N ALA A 53 3.10 -2.91 11.18
CA ALA A 53 3.83 -3.29 12.39
C ALA A 53 3.56 -2.35 13.57
N LEU A 54 3.43 -1.03 13.32
CA LEU A 54 3.04 -0.06 14.34
C LEU A 54 1.62 -0.31 14.87
N LEU A 55 0.67 -0.56 13.97
CA LEU A 55 -0.71 -0.90 14.34
C LEU A 55 -0.75 -2.18 15.19
N LYS A 56 0.04 -3.19 14.82
CA LYS A 56 0.16 -4.43 15.60
C LYS A 56 0.73 -4.19 16.99
N ARG A 57 1.75 -3.32 17.12
CA ARG A 57 2.34 -2.93 18.42
C ARG A 57 1.34 -2.18 19.31
N GLN A 58 0.40 -1.46 18.71
CA GLN A 58 -0.71 -0.79 19.41
C GLN A 58 -1.88 -1.74 19.75
N GLY A 59 -1.72 -3.05 19.52
CA GLY A 59 -2.76 -4.05 19.81
C GLY A 59 -3.91 -4.09 18.81
N ILE A 60 -3.75 -3.46 17.63
CA ILE A 60 -4.80 -3.41 16.61
C ILE A 60 -4.56 -4.56 15.62
N GLU A 61 -5.45 -5.55 15.65
CA GLU A 61 -5.45 -6.62 14.66
C GLU A 61 -6.07 -6.15 13.33
N VAL A 62 -5.19 -5.92 12.36
CA VAL A 62 -5.56 -5.59 10.98
C VAL A 62 -4.71 -6.40 10.01
N ASN A 63 -5.33 -6.83 8.92
CA ASN A 63 -4.63 -7.50 7.84
C ASN A 63 -3.74 -6.49 7.10
N GLN A 64 -2.52 -6.90 6.73
CA GLN A 64 -1.60 -6.12 5.90
C GLN A 64 -2.24 -5.64 4.60
N LYS A 65 -3.10 -6.46 3.97
CA LYS A 65 -3.83 -6.09 2.74
C LYS A 65 -4.77 -4.91 2.95
N THR A 66 -5.38 -4.81 4.14
CA THR A 66 -6.26 -3.69 4.48
C THR A 66 -5.46 -2.40 4.56
N VAL A 67 -4.32 -2.42 5.26
CA VAL A 67 -3.42 -1.25 5.38
C VAL A 67 -2.92 -0.81 3.99
N TYR A 68 -2.49 -1.76 3.16
CA TYR A 68 -2.08 -1.48 1.78
C TYR A 68 -3.21 -0.84 0.96
N SER A 69 -4.43 -1.38 1.05
CA SER A 69 -5.57 -0.86 0.29
C SER A 69 -5.94 0.55 0.71
N VAL A 70 -5.89 0.85 2.02
CA VAL A 70 -6.12 2.21 2.55
C VAL A 70 -5.04 3.17 2.04
N MET A 71 -3.77 2.83 2.19
CA MET A 71 -2.67 3.67 1.72
C MET A 71 -2.68 3.88 0.20
N LYS A 72 -3.12 2.87 -0.57
CA LYS A 72 -3.27 2.98 -2.03
C LYS A 72 -4.44 3.89 -2.40
N ALA A 73 -5.59 3.74 -1.73
CA ALA A 73 -6.77 4.57 -1.97
C ALA A 73 -6.51 6.05 -1.65
N GLU A 74 -5.70 6.33 -0.62
CA GLU A 74 -5.35 7.70 -0.22
C GLU A 74 -4.10 8.26 -0.94
N GLY A 75 -3.46 7.50 -1.83
CA GLY A 75 -2.26 7.95 -2.54
C GLY A 75 -1.01 8.08 -1.66
N LEU A 76 -1.05 7.57 -0.42
CA LEU A 76 0.03 7.64 0.58
C LEU A 76 1.17 6.64 0.31
N THR A 77 1.14 5.93 -0.81
CA THR A 77 2.14 4.92 -1.14
C THR A 77 3.43 5.58 -1.65
N GLN A 78 4.48 5.53 -0.83
CA GLN A 78 5.80 6.01 -1.24
C GLN A 78 6.35 5.17 -2.40
N LYS A 79 6.82 5.84 -3.46
CA LYS A 79 7.55 5.19 -4.55
C LYS A 79 8.95 4.82 -4.03
N GLN A 80 9.30 3.52 -4.07
CA GLN A 80 10.67 3.10 -3.78
C GLN A 80 11.60 3.66 -4.86
N LYS A 81 12.60 4.47 -4.46
CA LYS A 81 13.74 4.77 -5.32
C LYS A 81 14.52 3.48 -5.53
N ARG A 82 14.61 3.02 -6.78
CA ARG A 82 15.50 1.92 -7.17
C ARG A 82 16.88 2.54 -7.43
N TYR A 83 17.88 2.11 -6.66
CA TYR A 83 19.27 2.46 -6.93
C TYR A 83 19.85 1.38 -7.83
N GLU A 84 20.39 1.77 -8.98
CA GLU A 84 21.13 0.87 -9.85
C GLU A 84 22.51 0.61 -9.25
N ALA A 85 22.89 -0.66 -9.14
CA ALA A 85 24.20 -1.04 -8.65
C ALA A 85 25.27 -0.69 -9.70
N LYS A 86 26.07 0.35 -9.43
CA LYS A 86 27.24 0.68 -10.25
C LYS A 86 28.39 -0.29 -9.92
N ARG A 87 28.41 -1.46 -10.54
CA ARG A 87 29.56 -2.37 -10.49
C ARG A 87 30.69 -1.79 -11.35
N THR A 88 31.51 -0.93 -10.78
CA THR A 88 32.76 -0.51 -11.43
C THR A 88 33.79 -1.61 -11.17
N TYR A 89 34.15 -2.37 -12.19
CA TYR A 89 35.29 -3.29 -12.12
C TYR A 89 36.56 -2.45 -11.99
N GLN A 90 37.29 -2.61 -10.89
CA GLN A 90 38.63 -2.04 -10.72
C GLN A 90 39.62 -3.18 -11.00
N PRO A 91 40.34 -3.16 -12.14
CA PRO A 91 41.39 -4.15 -12.37
C PRO A 91 42.46 -3.98 -11.30
N VAL A 92 42.77 -5.06 -10.58
CA VAL A 92 43.91 -5.11 -9.67
C VAL A 92 45.07 -5.74 -10.41
N ASP A 93 46.14 -4.98 -10.63
CA ASP A 93 47.33 -5.49 -11.32
C ASP A 93 48.13 -6.38 -10.35
N PHE A 94 48.04 -7.70 -10.53
CA PHE A 94 48.82 -8.66 -9.76
C PHE A 94 50.19 -8.83 -10.43
N GLN A 95 51.21 -8.11 -9.96
CA GLN A 95 52.58 -8.27 -10.45
C GLN A 95 53.14 -9.62 -9.99
N ILE A 96 53.24 -10.57 -10.93
CA ILE A 96 53.90 -11.86 -10.71
C ILE A 96 55.41 -11.60 -10.75
N ASN A 97 56.03 -11.48 -9.58
CA ASN A 97 57.48 -11.42 -9.48
C ASN A 97 58.06 -12.81 -9.81
N SER A 98 58.39 -13.03 -11.08
CA SER A 98 59.24 -14.14 -11.51
C SER A 98 60.68 -13.83 -11.10
N SER A 99 61.09 -14.29 -9.92
CA SER A 99 62.49 -14.36 -9.53
C SER A 99 63.15 -15.57 -10.19
N ASN A 100 64.26 -15.30 -10.88
CA ASN A 100 65.16 -16.25 -11.53
C ASN A 100 65.90 -17.11 -10.50
#